data_AF-A0A7V4MHN7-F1
#
_entry.id   AF-A0A7V4MHN7-F1
#
_cell.length_a   1.000
_cell.length_b   1.000
_cell.length_c   1.000
_cell.angle_alpha   90.00
_cell.angle_beta   90.00
_cell.angle_gamma   90.00
#
_symmetry.space_group_name_H-M   'P 1'
#
loop_
_entity.id
_entity.type
_entity.pdbx_description
1 polymer ?
#
loop_
_entity_poly.entity_id
_entity_poly.type
_entity_poly.pdbx_seq_one_letter_code
_entity_poly.pdbx_strand_id
1 'polypeptide(L)'
;MRDLVVRPDSLGLNCTLLNRAVLGTPVALVTAEGRPFRFPSAFALVPGVVVRVTAYADLPASACASETLEVIRLGDDLLASVTSVPLPSPTDTDGNLLDDDWERLFLAGLGSDAFAGLGSGYTLLQAYLDGADPALPGSYGQRPPASLAPPTVDISRLNPSMVQLRWQFPPAYFPRLEFKLQGVPVLGGAWANLPATVEDLGGGNSRMLAHAPVGNTAFWRLTLRLR
;
A
#
# COMPACT_ATOMS: atom_id res chain seq x y z
N MET A 1 7.10 -14.73 -1.90
CA MET A 1 6.65 -13.36 -1.62
C MET A 1 5.17 -13.24 -1.96
N ARG A 2 4.38 -12.53 -1.15
CA ARG A 2 2.94 -12.34 -1.31
C ARG A 2 2.55 -10.92 -0.94
N ASP A 3 1.67 -10.31 -1.72
CA ASP A 3 1.07 -9.00 -1.39
C ASP A 3 -0.25 -9.23 -0.66
N LEU A 4 -0.34 -8.66 0.54
CA LEU A 4 -1.43 -8.85 1.47
C LEU A 4 -1.97 -7.49 1.94
N VAL A 5 -3.27 -7.39 2.14
CA VAL A 5 -3.98 -6.16 2.51
C VAL A 5 -4.40 -6.24 3.97
N VAL A 6 -4.08 -5.19 4.73
CA VAL A 6 -4.49 -5.02 6.11
C VAL A 6 -6.01 -4.78 6.18
N ARG A 7 -6.66 -5.44 7.12
CA ARG A 7 -8.08 -5.43 7.44
C ARG A 7 -8.30 -4.70 8.76
N PRO A 8 -9.55 -4.30 9.08
CA PRO A 8 -9.90 -3.75 10.41
C PRO A 8 -9.52 -4.64 11.60
N ASP A 9 -9.54 -5.96 11.43
CA ASP A 9 -9.24 -6.97 12.46
C ASP A 9 -7.86 -7.63 12.31
N SER A 10 -7.00 -7.12 11.42
CA SER A 10 -5.72 -7.75 11.07
C SER A 10 -4.75 -7.96 12.22
N LEU A 11 -4.82 -7.13 13.25
CA LEU A 11 -3.82 -7.08 14.33
C LEU A 11 -4.35 -7.67 15.65
N GLY A 12 -5.36 -8.54 15.57
CA GLY A 12 -5.97 -9.19 16.74
C GLY A 12 -4.97 -9.99 17.58
N LEU A 13 -5.24 -10.14 18.89
CA LEU A 13 -4.34 -10.82 19.82
C LEU A 13 -4.17 -12.32 19.53
N ASN A 14 -5.14 -12.97 18.89
CA ASN A 14 -5.11 -14.42 18.68
C ASN A 14 -4.74 -14.83 17.26
N CYS A 15 -4.92 -13.94 16.29
CA CYS A 15 -4.67 -14.18 14.87
C CYS A 15 -4.13 -12.91 14.22
N THR A 16 -3.19 -13.05 13.30
CA THR A 16 -2.78 -11.97 12.41
C THR A 16 -3.26 -12.28 11.01
N LEU A 17 -4.35 -11.64 10.61
CA LEU A 17 -5.08 -11.95 9.39
C LEU A 17 -4.92 -10.85 8.36
N LEU A 18 -4.54 -11.16 7.14
CA LEU A 18 -4.58 -10.20 6.03
C LEU A 18 -5.32 -10.82 4.85
N ASN A 19 -5.82 -9.98 3.94
CA ASN A 19 -6.44 -10.48 2.72
C ASN A 19 -5.43 -10.58 1.59
N ARG A 20 -5.55 -11.55 0.68
CA ARG A 20 -4.83 -11.49 -0.60
C ARG A 20 -5.30 -10.27 -1.40
N ALA A 21 -4.36 -9.48 -1.91
CA ALA A 21 -4.68 -8.25 -2.65
C ALA A 21 -5.56 -8.44 -3.91
N VAL A 22 -5.58 -9.64 -4.49
CA VAL A 22 -6.31 -9.91 -5.75
C VAL A 22 -7.65 -10.64 -5.53
N LEU A 23 -7.83 -11.31 -4.39
CA LEU A 23 -8.96 -12.24 -4.17
C LEU A 23 -9.72 -12.00 -2.87
N GLY A 24 -9.25 -11.11 -2.00
CA GLY A 24 -9.90 -10.82 -0.72
C GLY A 24 -9.90 -11.98 0.28
N THR A 25 -9.28 -13.12 -0.05
CA THR A 25 -9.28 -14.31 0.81
C THR A 25 -8.38 -14.09 2.03
N PRO A 26 -8.84 -14.43 3.26
CA PRO A 26 -8.04 -14.28 4.46
C PRO A 26 -6.86 -15.25 4.48
N VAL A 27 -5.74 -14.76 4.99
CA VAL A 27 -4.47 -15.46 5.17
C VAL A 27 -3.97 -15.19 6.57
N ALA A 28 -3.64 -16.24 7.31
CA ALA A 28 -3.04 -16.13 8.65
C ALA A 28 -1.52 -16.03 8.55
N LEU A 29 -0.93 -15.07 9.25
CA LEU A 29 0.52 -14.94 9.38
C LEU A 29 0.99 -15.46 10.74
N VAL A 30 1.98 -16.34 10.72
CA VAL A 30 2.58 -16.92 11.94
C VAL A 30 4.11 -16.81 11.91
N THR A 31 4.74 -16.89 13.08
CA THR A 31 6.19 -17.07 13.22
C THR A 31 6.57 -18.54 13.02
N ALA A 32 7.86 -18.83 12.94
CA ALA A 32 8.39 -20.20 12.88
C ALA A 32 7.97 -21.08 14.08
N GLU A 33 7.64 -20.45 15.22
CA GLU A 33 7.12 -21.11 16.41
C GLU A 33 5.59 -21.28 16.39
N GLY A 34 4.92 -20.99 15.27
CA GLY A 34 3.47 -21.10 15.08
C GLY A 34 2.64 -20.03 15.80
N ARG A 35 3.27 -18.99 16.35
CA ARG A 35 2.58 -17.88 17.04
C ARG A 35 2.10 -16.83 16.03
N PRO A 36 1.02 -16.07 16.29
CA PRO A 36 0.61 -14.98 15.42
C PRO A 36 1.75 -13.98 15.17
N PHE A 37 2.01 -13.67 13.91
CA PHE A 37 3.07 -12.76 13.52
C PHE A 37 2.74 -11.32 13.92
N ARG A 38 3.62 -10.66 14.68
CA ARG A 38 3.40 -9.26 15.09
C ARG A 38 4.17 -8.31 14.19
N PHE A 39 3.43 -7.46 13.48
CA PHE A 39 4.04 -6.31 12.84
C PHE A 39 4.56 -5.33 13.89
N PRO A 40 5.76 -4.76 13.70
CA PRO A 40 6.22 -3.66 14.52
C PRO A 40 5.18 -2.53 14.50
N SER A 41 4.84 -2.01 15.69
CA SER A 41 3.88 -0.91 15.85
C SER A 41 4.26 0.35 15.04
N ALA A 42 5.55 0.49 14.74
CA ALA A 42 6.14 1.54 13.90
C ALA A 42 5.54 1.65 12.49
N PHE A 43 4.96 0.57 11.95
CA PHE A 43 4.43 0.56 10.59
C PHE A 43 3.03 1.18 10.46
N ALA A 44 2.35 1.51 11.58
CA ALA A 44 1.01 2.12 11.58
C ALA A 44 0.07 1.49 10.54
N LEU A 45 -0.08 0.17 10.62
CA LEU A 45 -0.87 -0.61 9.67
C LEU A 45 -2.37 -0.37 9.89
N VAL A 46 -2.91 0.58 9.15
CA VAL A 46 -4.36 0.82 9.04
C VAL A 46 -4.98 -0.08 7.97
N PRO A 47 -6.30 -0.33 8.01
CA PRO A 47 -7.00 -1.07 6.95
C PRO A 47 -6.71 -0.48 5.57
N GLY A 48 -6.57 -1.34 4.55
CA GLY A 48 -6.21 -0.95 3.18
C GLY A 48 -4.70 -0.89 2.90
N VAL A 49 -3.84 -0.87 3.92
CA VAL A 49 -2.38 -0.92 3.71
C VAL A 49 -1.99 -2.25 3.07
N VAL A 50 -1.28 -2.19 1.94
CA VAL A 50 -0.64 -3.36 1.34
C VAL A 50 0.72 -3.59 2.00
N VAL A 51 0.98 -4.83 2.39
CA VAL A 51 2.27 -5.31 2.87
C VAL A 51 2.74 -6.47 1.99
N ARG A 52 4.01 -6.43 1.59
CA ARG A 52 4.65 -7.55 0.89
C ARG A 52 5.35 -8.45 1.91
N VAL A 53 4.92 -9.71 2.02
CA VAL A 53 5.45 -10.69 2.97
C VAL A 53 6.22 -11.79 2.25
N THR A 54 7.40 -12.13 2.76
CA THR A 54 8.14 -13.34 2.37
C THR A 54 7.89 -14.43 3.41
N ALA A 55 7.33 -15.55 2.97
CA ALA A 55 6.86 -16.60 3.85
C ALA A 55 6.89 -17.98 3.18
N TYR A 56 6.96 -19.03 3.99
CA TYR A 56 6.60 -20.39 3.57
C TYR A 56 5.08 -20.55 3.53
N ALA A 57 4.57 -21.31 2.56
CA ALA A 57 3.14 -21.48 2.30
C ALA A 57 2.68 -22.94 2.36
N ASP A 58 3.54 -23.82 2.87
CA ASP A 58 3.35 -25.26 3.02
C ASP A 58 2.83 -25.65 4.41
N LEU A 59 2.47 -24.66 5.24
CA LEU A 59 1.78 -24.91 6.50
C LEU A 59 0.33 -25.33 6.27
N PRO A 60 -0.22 -26.21 7.13
CA PRO A 60 -1.64 -26.52 7.10
C PRO A 60 -2.49 -25.29 7.45
N ALA A 61 -3.76 -25.35 7.08
CA ALA A 61 -4.76 -24.38 7.52
C ALA A 61 -4.76 -24.26 9.05
N SER A 62 -4.95 -23.04 9.55
CA SER A 62 -5.05 -22.76 10.98
C SER A 62 -6.49 -22.49 11.37
N ALA A 63 -6.77 -22.40 12.67
CA ALA A 63 -8.08 -21.96 13.15
C ALA A 63 -8.42 -20.52 12.72
N CYS A 64 -7.41 -19.74 12.30
CA CYS A 64 -7.57 -18.34 11.90
C CYS A 64 -7.95 -18.20 10.41
N ALA A 65 -7.42 -19.05 9.52
CA ALA A 65 -7.67 -18.99 8.09
C ALA A 65 -7.37 -20.33 7.38
N SER A 66 -7.98 -20.51 6.20
CA SER A 66 -7.76 -21.66 5.33
C SER A 66 -6.35 -21.70 4.71
N GLU A 67 -5.63 -20.58 4.73
CA GLU A 67 -4.23 -20.47 4.34
C GLU A 67 -3.42 -19.87 5.49
N THR A 68 -2.30 -20.51 5.80
CA THR A 68 -1.35 -20.06 6.82
C THR A 68 0.00 -19.85 6.18
N LEU A 69 0.62 -18.70 6.45
CA LEU A 69 1.96 -18.37 5.98
C LEU A 69 2.91 -18.24 7.16
N GLU A 70 4.00 -19.00 7.13
CA GLU A 70 5.10 -18.85 8.08
C GLU A 70 6.00 -17.71 7.62
N VAL A 71 6.02 -16.61 8.35
CA VAL A 71 6.89 -15.48 8.03
C VAL A 71 8.33 -15.85 8.38
N ILE A 72 9.18 -15.88 7.35
CA ILE A 72 10.61 -16.18 7.48
C ILE A 72 11.25 -15.00 8.23
N ARG A 73 11.83 -15.25 9.41
CA ARG A 73 12.23 -14.30 10.50
C ARG A 73 12.67 -12.87 10.10
N LEU A 74 12.53 -11.95 11.07
CA LEU A 74 13.01 -10.56 11.06
C LEU A 74 14.52 -10.37 11.40
N GLY A 75 15.34 -9.90 10.44
CA GLY A 75 16.71 -9.29 10.56
C GLY A 75 17.72 -9.83 9.53
N ASP A 76 18.60 -9.11 8.80
CA ASP A 76 19.02 -7.68 8.78
C ASP A 76 18.64 -6.90 7.49
N ASP A 77 18.01 -7.50 6.47
CA ASP A 77 17.75 -6.80 5.19
C ASP A 77 16.34 -7.04 4.59
N LEU A 78 15.35 -6.32 5.14
CA LEU A 78 13.99 -6.09 4.59
C LEU A 78 12.99 -7.26 4.66
N LEU A 79 11.93 -7.04 5.44
CA LEU A 79 11.10 -8.10 6.03
C LEU A 79 9.60 -7.96 5.74
N ALA A 80 9.19 -6.73 5.49
CA ALA A 80 7.99 -6.37 4.77
C ALA A 80 8.19 -4.92 4.36
N SER A 81 8.03 -4.61 3.08
CA SER A 81 7.84 -3.22 2.70
C SER A 81 6.38 -2.88 2.95
N VAL A 82 6.13 -1.86 3.77
CA VAL A 82 4.89 -1.10 3.65
C VAL A 82 4.97 -0.43 2.30
N THR A 83 4.27 -1.02 1.35
CA THR A 83 4.38 -0.67 -0.05
C THR A 83 3.56 0.59 -0.35
N SER A 84 2.50 0.85 0.41
CA SER A 84 1.68 2.07 0.32
C SER A 84 1.06 2.44 1.67
N VAL A 85 1.19 3.71 2.05
CA VAL A 85 0.34 4.32 3.09
C VAL A 85 -0.46 5.41 2.42
N PRO A 86 -1.77 5.24 2.25
CA PRO A 86 -2.61 6.32 1.74
C PRO A 86 -2.75 7.40 2.83
N LEU A 87 -2.78 8.67 2.42
CA LEU A 87 -2.87 9.82 3.32
C LEU A 87 -4.17 10.58 3.07
N PRO A 88 -4.83 11.11 4.11
CA PRO A 88 -6.01 11.94 3.93
C PRO A 88 -5.75 13.13 2.99
N SER A 89 -6.78 13.46 2.23
CA SER A 89 -6.87 14.67 1.42
C SER A 89 -8.10 15.49 1.85
N PRO A 90 -8.27 16.75 1.41
CA PRO A 90 -9.45 17.53 1.74
C PRO A 90 -10.78 16.87 1.35
N THR A 91 -10.76 15.97 0.37
CA THR A 91 -11.96 15.25 -0.10
C THR A 91 -11.92 13.75 0.17
N ASP A 92 -10.88 13.25 0.85
CA ASP A 92 -10.71 11.83 1.25
C ASP A 92 -10.25 11.85 2.72
N THR A 93 -11.22 11.87 3.63
CA THR A 93 -10.97 12.17 5.05
C THR A 93 -10.33 10.99 5.78
N ASP A 94 -10.67 9.77 5.38
CA ASP A 94 -10.11 8.54 5.96
C ASP A 94 -8.79 8.11 5.30
N GLY A 95 -8.43 8.75 4.18
CA GLY A 95 -7.19 8.52 3.48
C GLY A 95 -7.18 7.14 2.85
N ASN A 96 -8.28 6.69 2.25
CA ASN A 96 -8.37 5.39 1.56
C ASN A 96 -8.15 5.50 0.04
N LEU A 97 -7.93 6.71 -0.50
CA LEU A 97 -7.84 7.06 -1.93
C LEU A 97 -9.19 7.10 -2.68
N LEU A 98 -10.31 7.12 -1.97
CA LEU A 98 -11.63 7.38 -2.51
C LEU A 98 -12.13 8.72 -1.97
N ASP A 99 -12.80 9.47 -2.83
CA ASP A 99 -13.42 10.72 -2.43
C ASP A 99 -14.67 10.46 -1.59
N ASP A 100 -14.79 11.14 -0.45
CA ASP A 100 -15.88 11.05 0.50
C ASP A 100 -17.26 11.20 -0.16
N ASP A 101 -17.41 12.15 -1.11
CA ASP A 101 -18.70 12.39 -1.77
C ASP A 101 -19.00 11.31 -2.81
N TRP A 102 -17.97 10.78 -3.47
CA TRP A 102 -18.11 9.65 -4.38
C TRP A 102 -18.49 8.38 -3.63
N GLU A 103 -17.85 8.09 -2.50
CA GLU A 103 -18.20 6.94 -1.66
C GLU A 103 -19.65 7.05 -1.15
N ARG A 104 -20.09 8.23 -0.71
CA ARG A 104 -21.48 8.43 -0.29
C ARG A 104 -22.47 8.20 -1.42
N LEU A 105 -22.15 8.67 -2.63
CA LEU A 105 -23.02 8.56 -3.80
C LEU A 105 -23.18 7.11 -4.26
N PHE A 106 -22.07 6.35 -4.34
CA PHE A 106 -22.07 5.02 -4.95
C PHE A 106 -22.03 3.85 -3.96
N LEU A 107 -21.51 4.06 -2.75
CA LEU A 107 -21.22 3.00 -1.77
C LEU A 107 -22.02 3.14 -0.46
N ALA A 108 -22.84 4.20 -0.36
CA ALA A 108 -23.72 4.47 0.77
C ALA A 108 -23.00 4.58 2.14
N GLY A 109 -21.72 4.97 2.15
CA GLY A 109 -20.90 5.09 3.34
C GLY A 109 -19.51 5.67 3.05
N LEU A 110 -18.65 5.72 4.07
CA LEU A 110 -17.21 6.00 3.96
C LEU A 110 -16.43 4.75 4.39
N GLY A 111 -15.13 4.70 4.10
CA GLY A 111 -14.24 3.64 4.58
C GLY A 111 -14.27 2.38 3.73
N SER A 112 -14.69 2.48 2.48
CA SER A 112 -14.69 1.36 1.56
C SER A 112 -13.25 0.97 1.21
N ASP A 113 -13.02 -0.32 0.95
CA ASP A 113 -11.71 -0.78 0.49
C ASP A 113 -11.53 -0.37 -0.98
N ALA A 114 -10.71 0.65 -1.23
CA ALA A 114 -10.42 1.16 -2.56
C ALA A 114 -9.84 0.09 -3.52
N PHE A 115 -9.24 -0.98 -2.99
CA PHE A 115 -8.73 -2.09 -3.78
C PHE A 115 -9.72 -3.26 -3.91
N ALA A 116 -10.94 -3.14 -3.38
CA ALA A 116 -11.98 -4.14 -3.56
C ALA A 116 -12.31 -4.33 -5.04
N GLY A 117 -12.31 -5.58 -5.49
CA GLY A 117 -12.60 -5.94 -6.88
C GLY A 117 -14.09 -5.85 -7.23
N LEU A 118 -14.38 -5.38 -8.43
CA LEU A 118 -15.74 -5.21 -8.98
C LEU A 118 -16.19 -6.40 -9.87
N GLY A 119 -15.45 -7.52 -9.85
CA GLY A 119 -15.72 -8.69 -10.69
C GLY A 119 -15.40 -8.51 -12.18
N SER A 120 -15.26 -7.27 -12.67
CA SER A 120 -14.82 -6.91 -14.03
C SER A 120 -13.30 -6.89 -14.21
N GLY A 121 -12.54 -7.15 -13.14
CA GLY A 121 -11.07 -6.94 -13.10
C GLY A 121 -10.66 -5.51 -12.71
N TYR A 122 -11.62 -4.61 -12.54
CA TYR A 122 -11.41 -3.29 -11.94
C TYR A 122 -11.53 -3.34 -10.42
N THR A 123 -10.85 -2.40 -9.76
CA THR A 123 -11.02 -2.06 -8.35
C THR A 123 -11.90 -0.83 -8.19
N LEU A 124 -12.43 -0.60 -6.98
CA LEU A 124 -13.16 0.64 -6.67
C LEU A 124 -12.34 1.89 -6.98
N LEU A 125 -11.05 1.90 -6.64
CA LEU A 125 -10.13 3.00 -6.93
C LEU A 125 -10.01 3.27 -8.43
N GLN A 126 -9.91 2.22 -9.25
CA GLN A 126 -9.84 2.39 -10.70
C GLN A 126 -11.16 2.92 -11.26
N ALA A 127 -12.31 2.42 -10.77
CA ALA A 127 -13.61 2.97 -11.17
C ALA A 127 -13.73 4.46 -10.81
N TYR A 128 -13.33 4.84 -9.60
CA TYR A 128 -13.29 6.24 -9.17
C TYR A 128 -12.39 7.10 -10.06
N LEU A 129 -11.13 6.69 -10.27
CA LEU A 129 -10.16 7.45 -11.05
C LEU A 129 -10.54 7.59 -12.53
N ASP A 130 -11.24 6.60 -13.07
CA ASP A 130 -11.77 6.61 -14.44
C ASP A 130 -13.12 7.33 -14.56
N GLY A 131 -13.72 7.74 -13.44
CA GLY A 131 -15.04 8.38 -13.41
C GLY A 131 -16.18 7.43 -13.81
N ALA A 132 -15.99 6.13 -13.59
CA ALA A 132 -16.94 5.08 -13.91
C ALA A 132 -17.91 4.82 -12.73
N ASP A 133 -19.07 4.26 -13.05
CA ASP A 133 -20.07 3.83 -12.07
C ASP A 133 -19.75 2.39 -11.63
N PRO A 134 -19.41 2.16 -10.34
CA PRO A 134 -19.01 0.84 -9.83
C PRO A 134 -20.15 -0.20 -9.86
N ALA A 135 -21.40 0.21 -10.06
CA ALA A 135 -22.55 -0.68 -10.19
C ALA A 135 -22.88 -1.03 -11.65
N LEU A 136 -22.27 -0.36 -12.64
CA LEU A 136 -22.55 -0.55 -14.05
C LEU A 136 -21.32 -1.11 -14.79
N PRO A 137 -21.27 -2.43 -15.07
CA PRO A 137 -20.17 -3.07 -15.77
C PRO A 137 -19.79 -2.48 -17.13
N GLY A 138 -20.73 -1.83 -17.81
CA GLY A 138 -20.51 -1.18 -19.10
C GLY A 138 -19.95 0.25 -19.00
N SER A 139 -19.79 0.80 -17.80
CA SER A 139 -19.24 2.15 -17.59
C SER A 139 -17.70 2.17 -17.53
N TYR A 140 -17.07 1.01 -17.35
CA TYR A 140 -15.61 0.88 -17.38
C TYR A 140 -15.09 0.85 -18.83
N GLY A 141 -13.87 1.32 -19.05
CA GLY A 141 -13.24 1.22 -20.36
C GLY A 141 -13.07 -0.24 -20.82
N GLN A 142 -13.15 -0.49 -22.14
CA GLN A 142 -12.98 -1.82 -22.76
C GLN A 142 -11.55 -2.40 -22.64
N ARG A 143 -10.62 -1.69 -21.99
CA ARG A 143 -9.23 -2.12 -21.82
C ARG A 143 -9.03 -2.66 -20.40
N PRO A 144 -8.16 -3.68 -20.23
CA PRO A 144 -7.74 -4.10 -18.90
C PRO A 144 -7.16 -2.89 -18.14
N PRO A 145 -7.57 -2.65 -16.90
CA PRO A 145 -7.08 -1.49 -16.16
C PRO A 145 -5.61 -1.66 -15.81
N ALA A 146 -4.86 -0.56 -15.82
CA ALA A 146 -3.46 -0.58 -15.41
C ALA A 146 -3.36 -0.85 -13.90
N SER A 147 -2.39 -1.68 -13.49
CA SER A 147 -2.20 -2.05 -12.09
C SER A 147 -1.88 -0.82 -11.24
N LEU A 148 -2.69 -0.60 -10.20
CA LEU A 148 -2.46 0.38 -9.14
C LEU A 148 -1.75 -0.23 -7.93
N ALA A 149 -1.23 -1.45 -8.07
CA ALA A 149 -0.40 -2.05 -7.04
C ALA A 149 0.78 -1.13 -6.73
N PRO A 150 1.23 -1.08 -5.47
CA PRO A 150 2.36 -0.23 -5.11
C PRO A 150 3.61 -0.53 -5.95
N PRO A 151 4.32 0.50 -6.42
CA PRO A 151 5.41 0.30 -7.34
C PRO A 151 6.68 -0.16 -6.62
N THR A 152 7.56 -0.85 -7.35
CA THR A 152 8.94 -1.05 -6.89
C THR A 152 9.68 0.29 -7.01
N VAL A 153 10.37 0.68 -5.94
CA VAL A 153 11.15 1.92 -5.88
C VAL A 153 12.63 1.61 -5.93
N ASP A 154 13.29 2.04 -6.99
CA ASP A 154 14.75 2.00 -7.13
C ASP A 154 15.36 3.21 -6.42
N ILE A 155 16.26 2.96 -5.48
CA ILE A 155 16.93 4.00 -4.69
C ILE A 155 18.41 4.05 -5.07
N SER A 156 18.90 5.24 -5.42
CA SER A 156 20.30 5.46 -5.79
C SER A 156 20.81 6.77 -5.21
N ARG A 157 22.07 6.80 -4.73
CA ARG A 157 22.71 8.06 -4.35
C ARG A 157 23.15 8.81 -5.60
N LEU A 158 22.78 10.09 -5.72
CA LEU A 158 23.31 10.97 -6.76
C LEU A 158 24.64 11.59 -6.31
N ASN A 159 24.71 11.97 -5.03
CA ASN A 159 25.90 12.51 -4.38
C ASN A 159 25.79 12.30 -2.85
N PRO A 160 26.78 12.71 -2.04
CA PRO A 160 26.73 12.51 -0.59
C PRO A 160 25.52 13.15 0.12
N SER A 161 24.92 14.18 -0.47
CA SER A 161 23.81 14.96 0.10
C SER A 161 22.43 14.69 -0.52
N MET A 162 22.36 13.91 -1.61
CA MET A 162 21.13 13.71 -2.38
C MET A 162 20.95 12.25 -2.81
N VAL A 163 19.71 11.78 -2.66
CA VAL A 163 19.25 10.46 -3.09
C VAL A 163 18.17 10.65 -4.14
N GLN A 164 18.19 9.78 -5.14
CA GLN A 164 17.18 9.67 -6.16
C GLN A 164 16.37 8.39 -5.95
N LEU A 165 15.05 8.54 -5.92
CA LEU A 165 14.09 7.46 -5.96
C LEU A 165 13.48 7.42 -7.37
N ARG A 166 13.36 6.25 -7.97
CA ARG A 166 12.71 6.03 -9.27
C ARG A 166 11.70 4.92 -9.16
N TRP A 167 10.57 5.06 -9.82
CA TRP A 167 9.56 4.02 -9.88
C TRP A 167 8.75 4.14 -11.16
N GLN A 168 7.98 3.10 -11.46
CA GLN A 168 7.00 3.11 -12.55
C GLN A 168 5.58 3.18 -11.98
N PHE A 169 4.75 4.03 -12.57
CA PHE A 169 3.35 4.17 -12.19
C PHE A 169 2.50 4.42 -13.44
N PRO A 170 1.25 3.93 -13.50
CA PRO A 170 0.45 4.11 -14.71
C PRO A 170 0.24 5.60 -15.05
N PRO A 171 0.59 6.04 -16.27
CA PRO A 171 0.52 7.45 -16.64
C PRO A 171 -0.91 8.00 -16.67
N ALA A 172 -1.92 7.13 -16.87
CA ALA A 172 -3.33 7.52 -16.86
C ALA A 172 -3.78 8.07 -15.49
N TYR A 173 -3.19 7.57 -14.40
CA TYR A 173 -3.60 7.90 -13.04
C TYR A 173 -2.67 8.91 -12.36
N PHE A 174 -1.45 9.10 -12.87
CA PHE A 174 -0.46 10.02 -12.31
C PHE A 174 -0.98 11.45 -12.09
N PRO A 175 -1.78 12.07 -12.99
CA PRO A 175 -2.31 13.42 -12.78
C PRO A 175 -3.37 13.55 -11.69
N ARG A 176 -3.95 12.43 -11.22
CA ARG A 176 -5.00 12.40 -10.18
C ARG A 176 -4.42 12.20 -8.78
N LEU A 177 -3.14 11.85 -8.70
CA LEU A 177 -2.51 11.37 -7.48
C LEU A 177 -1.25 12.18 -7.15
N GLU A 178 -0.97 12.33 -5.86
CA GLU A 178 0.22 12.98 -5.35
C GLU A 178 1.07 12.00 -4.54
N PHE A 179 2.32 11.84 -4.97
CA PHE A 179 3.32 11.09 -4.23
C PHE A 179 4.04 12.00 -3.24
N LYS A 180 4.21 11.53 -2.01
CA LYS A 180 4.98 12.21 -0.97
C LYS A 180 6.00 11.28 -0.34
N LEU A 181 7.09 11.87 0.15
CA LEU A 181 8.07 11.16 0.95
C LEU A 181 7.89 11.53 2.41
N GLN A 182 7.80 10.52 3.26
CA GLN A 182 7.84 10.71 4.70
C GLN A 182 9.06 10.03 5.29
N GLY A 183 9.60 10.62 6.35
CA GLY A 183 10.79 10.15 7.02
C GLY A 183 10.63 10.14 8.53
N VAL A 184 11.37 9.24 9.17
CA VAL A 184 11.54 9.20 10.62
C VAL A 184 12.98 8.75 10.94
N PRO A 185 13.65 9.37 11.93
CA PRO A 185 15.02 8.98 12.28
C PRO A 185 15.09 7.61 12.98
N VAL A 186 14.03 7.21 13.68
CA VAL A 186 13.95 5.94 14.41
C VAL A 186 12.56 5.33 14.21
N LEU A 187 12.49 4.03 13.91
CA LEU A 187 11.22 3.31 13.81
C LEU A 187 10.42 3.44 15.11
N GLY A 188 9.14 3.81 14.99
CA GLY A 188 8.24 4.06 16.12
C GLY A 188 8.11 5.55 16.49
N GLY A 189 8.92 6.42 15.88
CA GLY A 189 8.74 7.87 15.96
C GLY A 189 7.61 8.40 15.07
N ALA A 190 7.33 9.70 15.18
CA ALA A 190 6.35 10.37 14.32
C ALA A 190 6.90 10.57 12.90
N TRP A 191 6.15 10.11 11.91
CA TRP A 191 6.47 10.31 10.50
C TRP A 191 6.24 11.77 10.10
N ALA A 192 7.23 12.39 9.47
CA ALA A 192 7.13 13.76 8.95
C ALA A 192 7.30 13.78 7.43
N ASN A 193 6.59 14.69 6.76
CA ASN A 193 6.82 14.94 5.33
C ASN A 193 8.24 15.47 5.13
N LEU A 194 9.00 14.82 4.27
CA LEU A 194 10.31 15.29 3.85
C LEU A 194 10.17 16.21 2.64
N PRO A 195 11.01 17.26 2.52
CA PRO A 195 11.08 18.04 1.30
C PRO A 195 11.60 17.14 0.17
N ALA A 196 10.73 16.82 -0.77
CA ALA A 196 11.03 16.00 -1.92
C ALA A 196 10.24 16.51 -3.13
N THR A 197 10.87 16.51 -4.30
CA THR A 197 10.23 16.94 -5.55
C THR A 197 10.00 15.73 -6.42
N VAL A 198 8.76 15.52 -6.87
CA VAL A 198 8.38 14.46 -7.80
C VAL A 198 8.31 15.01 -9.22
N GLU A 199 8.90 14.29 -10.15
CA GLU A 199 8.96 14.61 -11.56
C GLU A 199 8.41 13.43 -12.37
N ASP A 200 7.50 13.73 -13.30
CA ASP A 200 7.05 12.79 -14.32
C ASP A 200 8.05 12.82 -15.49
N LEU A 201 8.71 11.70 -15.73
CA LEU A 201 9.65 11.53 -16.85
C LEU A 201 8.96 11.03 -18.12
N GLY A 202 7.65 10.81 -18.07
CA GLY A 202 6.86 10.29 -19.19
C GLY A 202 6.91 8.76 -19.31
N GLY A 203 5.93 8.22 -20.03
CA GLY A 203 5.80 6.77 -20.26
C GLY A 203 5.59 5.96 -18.98
N GLY A 204 5.06 6.60 -17.93
CA GLY A 204 4.86 5.99 -16.61
C GLY A 204 6.12 5.94 -15.74
N ASN A 205 7.21 6.62 -16.11
CA ASN A 205 8.42 6.68 -15.29
C ASN A 205 8.39 7.92 -14.40
N SER A 206 8.64 7.75 -13.11
CA SER A 206 8.67 8.84 -12.14
C SER A 206 10.02 8.91 -11.43
N ARG A 207 10.41 10.13 -11.06
CA ARG A 207 11.62 10.41 -10.28
C ARG A 207 11.27 11.29 -9.09
N MET A 208 11.92 11.02 -7.96
CA MET A 208 11.91 11.90 -6.80
C MET A 208 13.33 12.17 -6.31
N LEU A 209 13.61 13.44 -6.03
CA LEU A 209 14.85 13.87 -5.40
C LEU A 209 14.60 14.21 -3.94
N ALA A 210 15.41 13.64 -3.05
CA ALA A 210 15.35 13.85 -1.62
C ALA A 210 16.76 14.06 -1.04
N HIS A 211 16.85 14.80 0.07
CA HIS A 211 18.11 14.93 0.79
C HIS A 211 18.53 13.59 1.41
N ALA A 212 19.81 13.27 1.29
CA ALA A 212 20.39 12.14 1.99
C ALA A 212 20.29 12.35 3.52
N PRO A 213 20.01 11.30 4.29
CA PRO A 213 19.92 11.42 5.74
C PRO A 213 21.28 11.74 6.35
N VAL A 214 21.29 12.62 7.37
CA VAL A 214 22.51 13.13 8.02
C VAL A 214 23.05 12.16 9.10
N GLY A 215 22.71 10.88 9.04
CA GLY A 215 23.08 9.88 10.05
C GLY A 215 23.08 8.45 9.49
N ASN A 216 23.47 7.49 10.34
CA ASN A 216 23.64 6.09 9.93
C ASN A 216 22.30 5.33 9.77
N THR A 217 21.20 5.88 10.28
CA THR A 217 19.87 5.28 10.20
C THR A 217 18.83 6.35 9.90
N ALA A 218 18.05 6.12 8.84
CA ALA A 218 16.84 6.86 8.55
C ALA A 218 15.86 5.93 7.84
N PHE A 219 14.58 6.07 8.17
CA PHE A 219 13.53 5.25 7.61
C PHE A 219 12.62 6.14 6.78
N TRP A 220 12.40 5.75 5.53
CA TRP A 220 11.55 6.47 4.60
C TRP A 220 10.36 5.61 4.17
N ARG A 221 9.25 6.27 3.86
CA ARG A 221 8.12 5.65 3.18
C ARG A 221 7.62 6.57 2.07
N LEU A 222 7.33 5.99 0.93
CA LEU A 222 6.63 6.64 -0.16
C LEU A 222 5.13 6.51 0.12
N THR A 223 4.42 7.64 0.13
CA THR A 223 2.98 7.69 0.39
C THR A 223 2.25 8.27 -0.82
N LEU A 224 0.98 7.94 -0.94
CA LEU A 224 0.11 8.37 -2.03
C LEU A 224 -1.14 9.06 -1.45
N ARG A 225 -1.67 10.06 -2.15
CA ARG A 225 -2.98 10.65 -1.84
C ARG A 225 -3.66 11.18 -3.10
N LEU A 226 -4.96 11.44 -3.02
CA LEU A 226 -5.68 12.21 -4.04
C LEU A 226 -5.18 13.66 -4.10
N ARG A 227 -5.23 14.24 -5.30
CA ARG A 227 -4.87 15.65 -5.56
C ARG A 227 -6.03 16.60 -5.35
#